data_AF-A0A6L3X4X9-F1
#
_entry.id   AF-A0A6L3X4X9-F1
#
_cell.length_a   1.000
_cell.length_b   1.000
_cell.length_c   1.000
_cell.angle_alpha   90.00
_cell.angle_beta   90.00
_cell.angle_gamma   90.00
#
_symmetry.space_group_name_H-M   'P 1'
#
loop_
_entity.id
_entity.type
_entity.pdbx_description
1 polymer ?
#
loop_
_entity_poly.entity_id
_entity_poly.type
_entity_poly.pdbx_seq_one_letter_code
_entity_poly.pdbx_strand_id
1 'polypeptide(L)'
;LGLVVLPDGETWFAHLGVCAAIDAAINNGRIVPVAVLGIDNIDEHERTAILGGRSELIKDIADQLLPTIRAEHPQRRWADRSRTVLAGQSLGGVSALMAARYAPETFGLALSHSPSMWWTPE
;
A
#
# COMPACT_ATOMS: atom_id res chain seq x y z
N LEU A 1 2.25 -9.03 12.86
CA LEU A 1 2.28 -7.60 12.47
C LEU A 1 1.56 -7.49 11.14
N GLY A 2 0.40 -6.82 11.11
CA GLY A 2 -0.27 -6.50 9.85
C GLY A 2 0.55 -5.50 9.04
N LEU A 3 0.26 -5.36 7.75
CA LEU A 3 0.98 -4.47 6.85
C LEU A 3 0.00 -3.61 6.05
N VAL A 4 0.24 -2.30 6.06
CA VAL A 4 -0.44 -1.33 5.19
C VAL A 4 0.56 -0.83 4.16
N VAL A 5 0.30 -1.11 2.88
CA VAL A 5 1.05 -0.54 1.75
C VAL A 5 0.29 0.68 1.25
N LEU A 6 0.98 1.82 1.19
CA LEU A 6 0.45 3.13 0.82
C LEU A 6 1.23 3.68 -0.38
N PRO A 7 0.62 3.75 -1.58
CA PRO A 7 1.08 4.66 -2.63
C PRO A 7 0.98 6.12 -2.17
N ASP A 8 1.61 7.03 -2.92
CA ASP A 8 1.70 8.45 -2.59
C ASP A 8 2.42 8.66 -1.23
N GLY A 9 3.45 7.84 -0.98
CA GLY A 9 4.21 7.82 0.27
C GLY A 9 4.85 9.17 0.59
N GLU A 10 5.32 9.88 -0.42
CA GLU A 10 5.91 11.22 -0.28
C GLU A 10 4.92 12.19 0.36
N THR A 11 3.63 12.06 0.01
CA THR A 11 2.57 12.87 0.59
C THR A 11 2.19 12.40 2.00
N TRP A 12 1.95 11.10 2.18
CA TRP A 12 1.51 10.55 3.48
C TRP A 12 2.52 10.74 4.60
N PHE A 13 3.79 10.50 4.30
CA PHE A 13 4.87 10.55 5.28
C PHE A 13 5.39 11.98 5.47
N ALA A 14 5.64 12.73 4.39
CA ALA A 14 6.27 14.04 4.52
C ALA A 14 5.28 15.17 4.82
N HIS A 15 4.00 15.06 4.43
CA HIS A 15 3.06 16.17 4.52
C HIS A 15 1.86 15.91 5.44
N LEU A 16 1.38 14.67 5.52
CA LEU A 16 0.15 14.35 6.28
C LEU A 16 0.40 13.68 7.64
N GLY A 17 1.65 13.33 7.97
CA GLY A 17 2.02 12.79 9.28
C GLY A 17 1.37 11.44 9.59
N VAL A 18 1.30 10.55 8.60
CA VAL A 18 0.58 9.26 8.70
C VAL A 18 1.02 8.42 9.92
N CYS A 19 2.30 8.42 10.26
CA CYS A 19 2.81 7.69 11.43
C CYS A 19 2.16 8.17 12.73
N ALA A 20 2.07 9.49 12.95
CA ALA A 20 1.47 10.05 14.14
C ALA A 20 -0.03 9.73 14.24
N ALA A 21 -0.74 9.73 13.11
CA ALA A 21 -2.15 9.35 13.06
C ALA A 21 -2.35 7.86 13.39
N ILE A 22 -1.49 6.98 12.88
CA ILE A 22 -1.53 5.54 13.15
C ILE A 22 -1.17 5.25 14.60
N ASP A 23 -0.13 5.89 15.14
CA ASP A 23 0.25 5.77 16.55
C ASP A 23 -0.89 6.23 17.46
N ALA A 24 -1.55 7.35 17.15
CA ALA A 24 -2.72 7.80 17.88
C ALA A 24 -3.87 6.78 17.81
N ALA A 25 -4.12 6.17 16.66
CA ALA A 25 -5.14 5.14 16.51
C ALA A 25 -4.82 3.86 17.30
N ILE A 26 -3.55 3.44 17.34
CA ILE A 26 -3.06 2.30 18.14
C ILE A 26 -3.19 2.60 19.64
N ASN A 27 -2.69 3.74 20.09
CA ASN A 27 -2.68 4.13 21.51
C ASN A 27 -4.10 4.30 22.09
N ASN A 28 -5.07 4.64 21.24
CA ASN A 28 -6.48 4.73 21.60
C ASN A 28 -7.25 3.41 21.36
N GLY A 29 -6.56 2.32 21.02
CA GLY A 29 -7.16 1.00 20.82
C GLY A 29 -8.11 0.88 19.63
N ARG A 30 -8.09 1.84 18.69
CA ARG A 30 -8.95 1.84 17.49
C ARG A 30 -8.48 0.82 16.46
N ILE A 31 -7.18 0.61 16.37
CA ILE A 31 -6.56 -0.41 15.52
C ILE A 31 -5.47 -1.16 16.31
N VAL A 32 -5.16 -2.37 15.86
CA VAL A 32 -4.00 -3.13 16.37
C VAL A 32 -2.69 -2.58 15.78
N PRO A 33 -1.52 -2.87 16.37
CA PRO A 33 -0.24 -2.51 15.78
C PRO A 33 -0.06 -3.06 14.36
N VAL A 34 0.40 -2.20 13.45
CA VAL A 34 0.65 -2.49 12.03
C VAL A 34 2.00 -1.90 11.60
N ALA A 35 2.62 -2.52 10.61
CA ALA A 35 3.68 -1.90 9.82
C ALA A 35 3.05 -1.08 8.68
N VAL A 36 3.75 -0.04 8.26
CA VAL A 36 3.34 0.82 7.15
C VAL A 36 4.50 0.92 6.17
N LEU A 37 4.23 0.65 4.90
CA LEU A 37 5.18 0.77 3.79
C LEU A 37 4.67 1.86 2.85
N GLY A 38 5.38 2.98 2.78
CA GLY A 38 5.16 4.01 1.76
C GLY A 38 5.85 3.64 0.46
N ILE A 39 5.16 3.83 -0.66
CA ILE A 39 5.74 3.79 -2.00
C ILE A 39 5.69 5.22 -2.55
N ASP A 40 6.86 5.83 -2.65
CA ASP A 40 7.00 7.19 -3.14
C ASP A 40 6.95 7.23 -4.67
N ASN A 41 6.54 8.38 -5.20
CA ASN A 41 6.78 8.78 -6.57
C ASN A 41 7.57 10.10 -6.60
N ILE A 42 8.28 10.35 -7.69
CA ILE A 42 9.11 11.54 -7.88
C ILE A 42 8.26 12.72 -8.36
N ASP A 43 7.34 12.48 -9.27
CA ASP A 43 6.44 13.48 -9.86
C ASP A 43 5.14 12.88 -10.40
N GLU A 44 4.24 13.73 -10.89
CA GLU A 44 2.94 13.29 -11.41
C GLU A 44 3.06 12.38 -12.65
N HIS A 45 4.14 12.51 -13.43
CA HIS A 45 4.35 11.66 -14.60
C HIS A 45 4.68 10.23 -14.17
N GLU A 46 5.64 10.06 -13.25
CA GLU A 46 5.95 8.75 -12.69
C GLU A 46 4.76 8.17 -11.92
N ARG A 47 4.11 9.00 -11.10
CA ARG A 47 2.90 8.60 -10.36
C ARG A 47 1.84 8.02 -11.29
N THR A 48 1.58 8.70 -12.41
CA THR A 48 0.66 8.22 -13.43
C THR A 48 1.15 6.91 -14.06
N ALA A 49 2.44 6.80 -14.37
CA ALA A 49 3.00 5.61 -14.98
C ALA A 49 2.92 4.37 -14.08
N ILE A 50 3.13 4.51 -12.77
CA ILE A 50 3.16 3.38 -11.83
C ILE A 50 1.79 3.07 -11.21
N LEU A 51 0.92 4.07 -11.03
CA LEU A 51 -0.42 3.90 -10.43
C LEU A 51 -1.56 3.86 -11.45
N GLY A 52 -1.32 4.24 -12.70
CA GLY A 52 -2.33 4.42 -13.76
C GLY A 52 -2.96 3.15 -14.32
N GLY A 53 -3.23 2.14 -13.49
CA GLY A 53 -3.91 0.90 -13.88
C GLY A 53 -3.00 -0.19 -14.48
N ARG A 54 -1.69 -0.04 -14.30
CA ARG A 54 -0.68 -1.06 -14.64
C ARG A 54 -0.51 -2.08 -13.51
N SER A 55 -0.17 -3.32 -13.85
CA SER A 55 -0.07 -4.44 -12.88
C SER A 55 1.33 -4.63 -12.32
N GLU A 56 2.32 -4.00 -12.95
CA GLU A 56 3.75 -4.16 -12.77
C GLU A 56 4.14 -3.80 -11.33
N LEU A 57 3.76 -2.61 -10.85
CA LEU A 57 4.04 -2.20 -9.47
C LEU A 57 3.46 -3.19 -8.45
N ILE A 58 2.24 -3.69 -8.69
CA ILE A 58 1.58 -4.64 -7.77
C ILE A 58 2.36 -5.96 -7.70
N LYS A 59 2.79 -6.47 -8.86
CA LYS A 59 3.58 -7.70 -8.94
C LYS A 59 4.96 -7.51 -8.31
N ASP A 60 5.63 -6.39 -8.59
CA ASP A 60 6.95 -6.09 -8.02
C ASP A 60 6.87 -5.98 -6.49
N ILE A 61 5.82 -5.35 -5.96
CA ILE A 61 5.60 -5.30 -4.52
C ILE A 61 5.39 -6.71 -3.96
N ALA A 62 4.52 -7.50 -4.58
CA ALA A 62 4.13 -8.82 -4.08
C ALA A 62 5.24 -9.86 -4.17
N ASP A 63 5.97 -9.89 -5.28
CA ASP A 63 6.90 -10.95 -5.65
C ASP A 63 8.33 -10.64 -5.20
N GLN A 64 8.69 -9.36 -5.03
CA GLN A 64 10.06 -8.96 -4.70
C GLN A 64 10.14 -8.13 -3.41
N LEU A 65 9.44 -7.00 -3.33
CA LEU A 65 9.64 -6.05 -2.24
C LEU A 65 9.20 -6.61 -0.89
N LEU A 66 7.97 -7.13 -0.78
CA LEU A 66 7.48 -7.66 0.49
C LEU A 66 8.22 -8.91 0.97
N PRO A 67 8.55 -9.89 0.10
CA PRO A 67 9.45 -10.98 0.48
C PRO A 67 10.80 -10.49 1.02
N THR A 68 11.40 -9.49 0.38
CA THR A 68 12.69 -8.91 0.79
C THR A 68 12.61 -8.24 2.16
N ILE A 69 11.64 -7.34 2.37
CA ILE A 69 11.42 -6.66 3.66
C ILE A 69 11.17 -7.67 4.79
N ARG A 70 10.41 -8.73 4.52
CA ARG A 70 10.14 -9.78 5.50
C ARG A 70 11.39 -10.57 5.85
N ALA A 71 12.23 -10.88 4.85
CA ALA A 71 13.49 -11.59 5.03
C ALA A 71 14.53 -10.75 5.78
N GLU A 72 14.55 -9.43 5.61
CA GLU A 72 15.42 -8.49 6.35
C GLU A 72 15.00 -8.30 7.82
N HIS A 73 13.78 -8.71 8.16
CA HIS A 73 13.23 -8.61 9.52
C HIS A 73 12.71 -9.96 10.05
N PRO A 74 13.57 -11.00 10.13
CA PRO A 74 13.17 -12.37 10.47
C PRO A 74 12.63 -12.50 11.90
N GLN A 75 13.02 -11.60 12.79
CA GLN A 75 12.53 -11.52 14.17
C GLN A 75 11.07 -11.06 14.29
N ARG A 76 10.49 -10.49 13.22
CA ARG A 76 9.10 -10.02 13.22
C ARG A 76 8.18 -11.17 12.79
N ARG A 77 7.15 -11.43 13.59
CA ARG A 77 6.05 -12.32 13.17
C ARG A 77 5.08 -11.54 12.28
N TRP A 78 5.31 -11.56 10.98
CA TRP A 78 4.43 -10.97 9.97
C TRP A 78 3.07 -11.69 9.95
N ALA A 79 1.99 -10.94 9.72
CA ALA A 79 0.68 -11.53 9.50
C ALA A 79 0.58 -12.06 8.05
N ASP A 80 -0.36 -12.96 7.83
CA ASP A 80 -0.70 -13.42 6.47
C ASP A 80 -1.48 -12.35 5.68
N ARG A 81 -1.93 -12.73 4.48
CA ARG A 81 -2.68 -11.85 3.57
C ARG A 81 -3.94 -11.24 4.18
N SER A 82 -4.59 -11.88 5.16
CA SER A 82 -5.81 -11.37 5.81
C SER A 82 -5.61 -10.06 6.57
N ARG A 83 -4.34 -9.68 6.82
CA ARG A 83 -3.95 -8.42 7.46
C ARG A 83 -2.90 -7.67 6.65
N THR A 84 -2.83 -7.94 5.36
CA THR A 84 -2.00 -7.19 4.41
C THR A 84 -2.93 -6.43 3.47
N VAL A 85 -2.84 -5.11 3.50
CA VAL A 85 -3.72 -4.21 2.75
C VAL A 85 -2.92 -3.31 1.82
N LEU A 86 -3.40 -3.12 0.58
CA LEU A 86 -3.02 -1.97 -0.22
C LEU A 86 -4.12 -0.91 -0.07
N ALA A 87 -3.74 0.27 0.40
CA ALA A 87 -4.64 1.37 0.63
C ALA A 87 -4.21 2.57 -0.21
N GLY A 88 -5.12 3.18 -0.97
CA GLY A 88 -4.76 4.28 -1.87
C GLY A 88 -5.93 5.16 -2.26
N GLN A 89 -5.61 6.32 -2.82
CA GLN A 89 -6.54 7.36 -3.25
C GLN A 89 -6.38 7.65 -4.74
N SER A 90 -7.46 8.03 -5.45
CA SER A 90 -7.38 8.38 -6.88
C SER A 90 -6.75 7.25 -7.70
N LEU A 91 -5.63 7.47 -8.39
CA LEU A 91 -4.87 6.41 -9.09
C LEU A 91 -4.36 5.33 -8.11
N GLY A 92 -3.90 5.70 -6.92
CA GLY A 92 -3.57 4.72 -5.87
C GLY A 92 -4.79 3.88 -5.43
N GLY A 93 -6.01 4.44 -5.54
CA GLY A 93 -7.25 3.68 -5.32
C GLY A 93 -7.48 2.62 -6.39
N VAL A 94 -7.18 2.95 -7.65
CA VAL A 94 -7.14 1.96 -8.74
C VAL A 94 -6.10 0.88 -8.44
N SER A 95 -4.88 1.26 -8.04
CA SER A 95 -3.84 0.30 -7.63
C SER A 95 -4.28 -0.61 -6.48
N ALA A 96 -5.05 -0.11 -5.52
CA ALA A 96 -5.60 -0.94 -4.43
C ALA A 96 -6.55 -2.03 -4.95
N LEU A 97 -7.41 -1.70 -5.92
CA LEU A 97 -8.27 -2.69 -6.57
C LEU A 97 -7.45 -3.66 -7.44
N MET A 98 -6.41 -3.17 -8.11
CA MET A 98 -5.48 -3.99 -8.88
C MET A 98 -4.75 -5.01 -8.00
N ALA A 99 -4.38 -4.65 -6.77
CA ALA A 99 -3.77 -5.57 -5.81
C ALA A 99 -4.65 -6.78 -5.51
N ALA A 100 -5.94 -6.56 -5.28
CA ALA A 100 -6.90 -7.64 -5.05
C ALA A 100 -7.05 -8.57 -6.28
N ARG A 101 -6.81 -8.06 -7.49
CA ARG A 101 -6.90 -8.84 -8.74
C ARG A 101 -5.62 -9.58 -9.08
N TYR A 102 -4.47 -8.92 -8.98
CA TYR A 102 -3.20 -9.42 -9.51
C TYR A 102 -2.28 -10.03 -8.46
N ALA A 103 -2.52 -9.76 -7.18
CA ALA A 103 -1.77 -10.37 -6.08
C ALA A 103 -2.67 -10.76 -4.88
N PRO A 104 -3.77 -11.52 -5.10
CA PRO A 104 -4.73 -11.87 -4.04
C PRO A 104 -4.11 -12.74 -2.93
N GLU A 105 -3.05 -13.50 -3.24
CA GLU A 105 -2.30 -14.30 -2.26
C GLU A 105 -1.46 -13.45 -1.31
N THR A 106 -1.15 -12.22 -1.70
CA THR A 106 -0.39 -11.26 -0.89
C THR A 106 -1.31 -10.27 -0.18
N PHE A 107 -2.26 -9.69 -0.92
CA PHE A 107 -3.19 -8.68 -0.44
C PHE A 107 -4.58 -9.28 -0.24
N GLY A 108 -4.91 -9.63 1.01
CA GLY A 108 -6.25 -10.08 1.36
C GLY A 108 -7.25 -8.94 1.57
N LEU A 109 -6.77 -7.70 1.59
CA LEU A 109 -7.57 -6.49 1.80
C LEU A 109 -7.17 -5.40 0.79
N ALA A 110 -8.14 -4.62 0.34
CA ALA A 110 -7.93 -3.42 -0.46
C ALA A 110 -8.77 -2.27 0.10
N LEU A 111 -8.15 -1.11 0.29
CA LEU A 111 -8.83 0.12 0.70
C LEU A 111 -8.71 1.15 -0.43
N SER A 112 -9.78 1.26 -1.22
CA SER A 112 -9.83 2.10 -2.41
C SER A 112 -10.68 3.35 -2.16
N HIS A 113 -10.02 4.50 -2.00
CA HIS A 113 -10.69 5.77 -1.75
C HIS A 113 -10.76 6.61 -3.03
N SER A 114 -11.95 7.04 -3.42
CA SER A 114 -12.18 7.85 -4.63
C SER A 114 -11.39 7.37 -5.86
N PRO A 115 -11.45 6.06 -6.22
CA PRO A 115 -10.63 5.54 -7.29
C PRO A 115 -10.95 6.22 -8.61
N SER A 116 -9.92 6.57 -9.38
CA SER A 116 -10.05 7.19 -10.70
C SER A 116 -10.50 6.16 -11.74
N MET A 117 -11.69 5.59 -11.58
CA MET A 117 -12.25 4.54 -12.44
C MET A 117 -12.56 5.00 -13.88
N TRP A 118 -12.46 6.30 -14.13
CA TRP A 118 -12.52 6.92 -15.46
C TRP A 118 -11.18 6.86 -16.19
N TRP A 119 -10.08 6.60 -15.46
CA TRP A 119 -8.74 6.48 -16.03
C TRP A 119 -8.63 5.22 -16.89
N THR A 120 -8.02 5.35 -18.05
CA THR A 120 -7.66 4.21 -18.91
C THR A 120 -6.15 4.29 -19.16
N PRO A 121 -5.38 3.22 -18.88
CA PRO A 121 -3.98 3.18 -19.28
C PRO A 121 -3.88 3.31 -20.80
N GLU A 122 -2.86 4.02 -21.29
CA GLU A 122 -2.47 3.94 -22.71
C GLU A 122 -2.01 2.52 -23.10
#